data_AF-A0A944ZKN0-F1
#
_entry.id   AF-A0A944ZKN0-F1
#
_cell.length_a   1.000
_cell.length_b   1.000
_cell.length_c   1.000
_cell.angle_alpha   90.00
_cell.angle_beta   90.00
_cell.angle_gamma   90.00
#
_symmetry.space_group_name_H-M   'P 1'
#
loop_
_entity.id
_entity.type
_entity.pdbx_description
1 polymer ?
#
loop_
_entity_poly.entity_id
_entity_poly.type
_entity_poly.pdbx_seq_one_letter_code
_entity_poly.pdbx_strand_id
1 'polypeptide(L)'
;MEGHYGNAMTEIALALAMAFFSVMVLAMVSMGAGGAGSSDVVEAVKSATADTLRVSPSKPSNSTQPAADKSRIIVFYQGRYLSDQLKPIALSSINQDEKIILAIDPALSLSGALDARAALTTQNITVTTLDQRWMRALEETEK
;
A
#
# COMPACT_ATOMS: atom_id res chain seq x y z
N MET A 1 24.98 53.52 -27.75
CA MET A 1 24.18 53.05 -26.61
C MET A 1 23.24 51.97 -27.11
N GLU A 2 23.74 50.77 -27.40
CA GLU A 2 22.93 49.70 -28.00
C GLU A 2 23.42 48.36 -27.46
N GLY A 3 22.55 47.58 -26.82
CA GLY A 3 22.89 46.28 -26.22
C GLY A 3 21.88 45.72 -25.22
N HIS A 4 20.87 46.47 -24.78
CA HIS A 4 19.88 45.96 -23.80
C HIS A 4 18.64 45.29 -24.43
N TYR A 5 18.24 45.67 -25.65
CA TYR A 5 17.02 45.15 -26.27
C TYR A 5 17.11 43.67 -26.68
N GLY A 6 18.29 43.19 -27.11
CA GLY A 6 18.50 41.77 -27.45
C GLY A 6 18.44 40.84 -26.24
N ASN A 7 18.92 41.31 -25.08
CA ASN A 7 18.86 40.56 -23.83
C ASN A 7 17.42 40.52 -23.30
N ALA A 8 16.67 41.62 -23.36
CA ALA A 8 15.26 41.63 -22.93
C ALA A 8 14.40 40.67 -23.76
N MET A 9 14.58 40.63 -25.10
CA MET A 9 13.83 39.72 -25.97
C MET A 9 14.15 38.24 -25.71
N THR A 10 15.42 37.94 -25.46
CA THR A 10 15.87 36.57 -25.15
C THR A 10 15.47 36.12 -23.74
N GLU A 11 15.48 37.04 -22.77
CA GLU A 11 15.03 36.78 -21.40
C GLU A 11 13.52 36.55 -21.34
N ILE A 12 12.72 37.30 -22.11
CA ILE A 12 11.28 37.05 -22.28
C ILE A 12 11.04 35.68 -22.93
N ALA A 13 11.80 35.32 -23.95
CA ALA A 13 11.68 34.01 -24.60
C ALA A 13 12.00 32.86 -23.64
N LEU A 14 13.04 33.02 -22.80
CA LEU A 14 13.42 32.04 -21.81
C LEU A 14 12.35 31.90 -20.71
N ALA A 15 11.83 33.01 -20.20
CA ALA A 15 10.74 33.00 -19.20
C ALA A 15 9.46 32.35 -19.76
N LEU A 16 9.11 32.64 -21.02
CA LEU A 16 7.98 32.00 -21.70
C LEU A 16 8.22 30.49 -21.89
N ALA A 17 9.43 30.08 -22.26
CA ALA A 17 9.78 28.67 -22.39
C ALA A 17 9.62 27.91 -21.06
N MET A 18 10.04 28.50 -19.95
CA MET A 18 9.84 27.93 -18.62
C MET A 18 8.35 27.84 -18.27
N ALA A 19 7.57 28.88 -18.54
CA ALA A 19 6.12 28.88 -18.27
C ALA A 19 5.39 27.79 -19.07
N PHE A 20 5.66 27.68 -20.38
CA PHE A 20 5.05 26.64 -21.22
C PHE A 20 5.51 25.23 -20.83
N PHE A 21 6.79 25.07 -20.46
CA PHE A 21 7.31 23.78 -19.99
C PHE A 21 6.62 23.34 -18.69
N SER A 22 6.43 24.25 -17.73
CA SER A 22 5.73 23.94 -16.48
C SER A 22 4.25 23.59 -16.70
N VAL A 23 3.55 24.29 -17.59
CA VAL A 23 2.15 23.95 -17.94
C VAL A 23 2.07 22.58 -18.62
N MET A 24 3.00 22.25 -19.51
CA MET A 24 3.07 20.93 -20.15
C MET A 24 3.33 19.81 -19.14
N VAL A 25 4.27 20.00 -18.20
CA VAL A 25 4.54 19.02 -17.13
C VAL A 25 3.33 18.89 -16.20
N LEU A 26 2.71 20.01 -15.80
CA LEU A 26 1.50 20.01 -14.98
C LEU A 26 0.35 19.29 -15.69
N ALA A 27 0.18 19.44 -17.00
CA ALA A 27 -0.83 18.75 -17.78
C ALA A 27 -0.58 17.23 -17.84
N MET A 28 0.67 16.80 -18.03
CA MET A 28 1.03 15.38 -17.99
C MET A 28 0.79 14.77 -16.61
N VAL A 29 1.10 15.49 -15.54
CA VAL A 29 0.81 15.08 -14.15
C VAL A 29 -0.69 15.06 -13.89
N SER A 30 -1.42 16.07 -14.37
CA SER A 30 -2.88 16.22 -14.17
C SER A 30 -3.70 15.19 -14.92
N MET A 31 -3.22 14.68 -16.06
CA MET A 31 -3.85 13.58 -16.79
C MET A 31 -3.50 12.20 -16.21
N GLY A 32 -2.67 12.14 -15.16
CA GLY A 32 -2.35 10.88 -14.49
C GLY A 32 -1.47 9.93 -15.31
N ALA A 33 -0.77 10.41 -16.34
CA ALA A 33 0.13 9.58 -17.15
C ALA A 33 1.47 9.28 -16.44
N GLY A 34 1.65 9.74 -15.20
CA GLY A 34 2.84 9.54 -14.37
C GLY A 34 2.60 8.76 -13.07
N GLY A 35 1.50 8.02 -12.94
CA GLY A 35 1.23 7.25 -11.73
C GLY A 35 0.20 6.17 -11.96
N ALA A 36 0.66 4.92 -12.00
CA ALA A 36 -0.21 3.79 -11.71
C ALA A 36 -0.79 3.95 -10.29
N GLY A 37 -2.12 4.15 -10.22
CA GLY A 37 -2.94 4.15 -8.99
C GLY A 37 -3.13 5.54 -8.37
N SER A 38 -4.32 6.00 -7.97
CA SER A 38 -5.65 5.41 -7.83
C SER A 38 -6.61 6.55 -7.51
N SER A 39 -7.83 6.52 -8.08
CA SER A 39 -9.14 6.88 -7.48
C SER A 39 -10.00 7.68 -8.46
N ASP A 40 -10.92 6.99 -9.15
CA ASP A 40 -12.38 7.13 -8.96
C ASP A 40 -13.11 6.46 -10.13
N VAL A 41 -13.59 5.23 -9.90
CA VAL A 41 -14.82 4.75 -10.55
C VAL A 41 -15.52 3.81 -9.58
N VAL A 42 -16.55 4.34 -8.94
CA VAL A 42 -17.66 3.56 -8.39
C VAL A 42 -18.39 2.84 -9.52
N GLU A 43 -18.96 1.69 -9.16
CA GLU A 43 -19.82 0.79 -9.96
C GLU A 43 -19.16 -0.30 -10.82
N ALA A 44 -19.00 -1.46 -10.16
CA ALA A 44 -19.72 -2.69 -10.50
C ALA A 44 -19.71 -3.19 -11.96
N VAL A 45 -19.01 -4.31 -12.17
CA VAL A 45 -19.42 -5.55 -12.87
C VAL A 45 -18.11 -6.30 -13.21
N LYS A 46 -17.72 -7.30 -12.42
CA LYS A 46 -18.13 -8.72 -12.48
C LYS A 46 -17.02 -9.54 -13.13
N SER A 47 -16.56 -10.53 -12.37
CA SER A 47 -15.87 -11.75 -12.80
C SER A 47 -14.47 -11.66 -13.38
N ALA A 48 -13.61 -12.40 -12.65
CA ALA A 48 -12.64 -13.37 -13.14
C ALA A 48 -11.17 -12.93 -13.13
N THR A 49 -10.45 -13.63 -12.23
CA THR A 49 -9.04 -14.03 -12.34
C THR A 49 -8.03 -12.90 -12.51
N ALA A 50 -7.72 -12.23 -11.41
CA ALA A 50 -6.39 -11.70 -11.19
C ALA A 50 -6.11 -11.73 -9.68
N ASP A 51 -5.19 -12.61 -9.29
CA ASP A 51 -4.52 -12.65 -7.98
C ASP A 51 -3.77 -11.32 -7.81
N THR A 52 -4.51 -10.27 -7.43
CA THR A 52 -4.00 -8.91 -7.36
C THR A 52 -3.71 -8.65 -5.88
N LEU A 53 -2.42 -8.66 -5.55
CA LEU A 53 -1.90 -8.34 -4.22
C LEU A 53 -2.38 -6.93 -3.82
N ARG A 54 -3.46 -6.84 -3.04
CA ARG A 54 -3.92 -5.59 -2.44
C ARG A 54 -3.15 -5.38 -1.14
N VAL A 55 -2.15 -4.49 -1.20
CA VAL A 55 -1.49 -3.95 -0.02
C VAL A 55 -2.17 -2.62 0.31
N SER A 56 -2.92 -2.60 1.41
CA SER A 56 -3.56 -1.37 1.92
C SER A 56 -2.77 -0.85 3.12
N PRO A 57 -2.37 0.44 3.14
CA PRO A 57 -1.76 1.03 4.32
C PRO A 57 -2.78 1.15 5.45
N SER A 58 -2.37 0.75 6.65
CA SER A 58 -3.17 0.78 7.88
C SER A 58 -3.48 2.24 8.28
N LYS A 59 -4.68 2.73 7.93
CA LYS A 59 -5.22 4.00 8.49
C LYS A 59 -5.86 3.68 9.84
N PRO A 60 -5.57 4.43 10.93
CA PRO A 60 -6.22 4.20 12.21
C PRO A 60 -7.70 4.59 12.11
N SER A 61 -8.57 3.61 11.86
CA SER A 61 -10.01 3.81 11.89
C SER A 61 -10.52 3.46 13.28
N ASN A 62 -10.84 4.50 14.05
CA ASN A 62 -11.58 4.40 15.29
C ASN A 62 -13.07 4.20 14.95
N SER A 63 -13.42 3.03 14.40
CA SER A 63 -14.78 2.72 13.98
C SER A 63 -15.13 1.28 14.32
N THR A 64 -16.01 1.14 15.30
CA THR A 64 -17.01 0.09 15.48
C THR A 64 -16.99 -1.00 14.41
N GLN A 65 -16.59 -2.18 14.86
CA GLN A 65 -16.75 -3.48 14.24
C GLN A 65 -18.07 -3.63 13.47
N PRO A 66 -18.03 -3.91 12.16
CA PRO A 66 -19.12 -4.57 11.45
C PRO A 66 -18.86 -6.08 11.50
N ALA A 67 -19.66 -6.81 12.27
CA ALA A 67 -19.69 -8.27 12.16
C ALA A 67 -20.44 -8.65 10.87
N ALA A 68 -19.72 -9.02 9.80
CA ALA A 68 -20.24 -9.82 8.67
C ALA A 68 -19.13 -10.20 7.67
N ASP A 69 -18.11 -10.91 8.13
CA ASP A 69 -17.25 -11.84 7.37
C ASP A 69 -16.18 -12.30 8.37
N LYS A 70 -16.08 -13.61 8.65
CA LYS A 70 -15.10 -14.16 9.60
C LYS A 70 -13.68 -14.02 9.02
N SER A 71 -13.13 -12.81 9.10
CA SER A 71 -11.77 -12.51 8.68
C SER A 71 -10.84 -12.72 9.86
N ARG A 72 -9.84 -13.58 9.71
CA ARG A 72 -8.86 -13.90 10.76
C ARG A 72 -7.60 -13.06 10.57
N ILE A 73 -7.19 -12.37 11.63
CA ILE A 73 -5.94 -11.59 11.63
C ILE A 73 -4.79 -12.51 12.01
N ILE A 74 -3.74 -12.52 11.19
CA ILE A 74 -2.51 -13.26 11.42
C ILE A 74 -1.35 -12.27 11.32
N VAL A 75 -0.53 -12.23 12.36
CA VAL A 75 0.65 -11.37 12.41
C VAL A 75 1.88 -12.23 12.09
N PHE A 76 2.69 -11.79 11.13
CA PHE A 76 3.98 -12.39 10.82
C PHE A 76 5.10 -11.50 11.35
N TYR A 77 5.83 -12.00 12.34
CA TYR A 77 6.90 -11.27 13.01
C TYR A 77 8.06 -12.22 13.32
N GLN A 78 9.30 -11.83 12.99
CA GLN A 78 10.52 -12.61 13.25
C GLN A 78 10.45 -14.08 12.78
N GLY A 79 9.78 -14.34 11.64
CA GLY A 79 9.63 -15.70 11.10
C GLY A 79 8.56 -16.56 11.78
N ARG A 80 7.74 -15.99 12.67
CA ARG A 80 6.66 -16.69 13.38
C ARG A 80 5.30 -16.13 12.99
N TYR A 81 4.30 -17.01 13.03
CA TYR A 81 2.90 -16.64 12.84
C TYR A 81 2.21 -16.56 14.19
N LEU A 82 1.60 -15.41 14.45
CA LEU A 82 0.91 -15.08 15.68
C LEU A 82 -0.56 -14.79 15.36
N SER A 83 -1.45 -15.08 16.30
CA SER A 83 -2.84 -14.64 16.22
C SER A 83 -2.98 -13.15 16.58
N ASP A 84 -4.18 -12.63 16.44
CA ASP A 84 -4.65 -11.37 17.02
C ASP A 84 -4.27 -11.15 18.50
N GLN A 85 -4.16 -12.23 19.28
CA GLN A 85 -3.78 -12.22 20.69
C GLN A 85 -2.27 -12.36 20.90
N LEU A 86 -1.47 -12.20 19.83
CA LEU A 86 0.00 -12.38 19.83
C LEU A 86 0.43 -13.78 20.30
N LYS A 87 -0.44 -14.77 20.15
CA LYS A 87 -0.14 -16.16 20.49
C LYS A 87 0.36 -16.91 19.27
N PRO A 88 1.42 -17.74 19.38
CA PRO A 88 1.87 -18.58 18.29
C PRO A 88 0.73 -19.44 17.74
N ILE A 89 0.54 -19.40 16.42
CA ILE A 89 -0.43 -20.25 15.71
C ILE A 89 0.29 -21.17 14.74
N ALA A 90 -0.20 -22.41 14.67
CA ALA A 90 0.23 -23.34 13.64
C ALA A 90 -0.55 -23.08 12.35
N LEU A 91 0.17 -22.99 11.22
CA LEU A 91 -0.42 -22.80 9.90
C LEU A 91 -1.41 -23.93 9.53
N SER A 92 -1.21 -25.13 10.08
CA SER A 92 -2.10 -26.28 9.89
C SER A 92 -3.50 -26.10 10.47
N SER A 93 -3.71 -25.10 11.34
CA SER A 93 -5.01 -24.78 11.94
C SER A 93 -5.85 -23.80 11.11
N ILE A 94 -5.36 -23.44 9.92
CA ILE A 94 -5.96 -22.43 9.05
C ILE A 94 -6.67 -23.15 7.90
N ASN A 95 -7.97 -22.90 7.77
CA ASN A 95 -8.75 -23.46 6.67
C ASN A 95 -8.50 -22.68 5.36
N GLN A 96 -8.59 -23.37 4.22
CA GLN A 96 -8.30 -22.77 2.91
C GLN A 96 -9.34 -21.73 2.46
N ASP A 97 -10.57 -21.81 2.95
CA ASP A 97 -11.65 -20.86 2.65
C ASP A 97 -11.73 -19.67 3.62
N GLU A 98 -10.84 -19.58 4.61
CA GLU A 98 -10.83 -18.46 5.54
C GLU A 98 -10.26 -17.20 4.88
N LYS A 99 -10.94 -16.07 5.10
CA LYS A 99 -10.41 -14.75 4.73
C LYS A 99 -9.35 -14.36 5.75
N ILE A 100 -8.12 -14.19 5.29
CA ILE A 100 -6.97 -13.90 6.17
C ILE A 100 -6.48 -12.48 5.92
N ILE A 101 -6.25 -11.77 7.01
CA ILE A 101 -5.52 -10.50 7.00
C ILE A 101 -4.14 -10.80 7.55
N LEU A 102 -3.15 -10.86 6.67
CA LEU A 102 -1.74 -11.04 7.01
C LEU A 102 -1.12 -9.68 7.32
N ALA A 103 -0.81 -9.43 8.58
CA ALA A 103 -0.08 -8.25 9.02
C ALA A 103 1.42 -8.56 9.05
N ILE A 104 2.20 -7.84 8.25
CA ILE A 104 3.66 -8.00 8.16
C ILE A 104 4.38 -6.80 8.76
N ASP A 105 5.61 -7.02 9.22
CA ASP A 105 6.51 -5.92 9.62
C ASP A 105 6.76 -4.97 8.44
N PRO A 106 6.55 -3.64 8.58
CA PRO A 106 6.86 -2.67 7.55
C PRO A 106 8.34 -2.63 7.14
N ALA A 107 9.26 -3.12 7.97
CA ALA A 107 10.69 -3.25 7.65
C ALA A 107 11.03 -4.57 6.91
N LEU A 108 10.08 -5.49 6.78
CA LEU A 108 10.28 -6.76 6.07
C LEU A 108 10.50 -6.51 4.57
N SER A 109 11.46 -7.24 3.98
CA SER A 109 11.68 -7.19 2.53
C SER A 109 10.45 -7.72 1.78
N LEU A 110 10.21 -7.21 0.57
CA LEU A 110 9.10 -7.69 -0.27
C LEU A 110 9.18 -9.20 -0.52
N SER A 111 10.38 -9.74 -0.72
CA SER A 111 10.59 -11.19 -0.86
C SER A 111 10.14 -11.94 0.39
N GLY A 112 10.53 -11.47 1.58
CA GLY A 112 10.09 -12.08 2.85
C GLY A 112 8.58 -11.99 3.06
N ALA A 113 7.94 -10.91 2.61
CA ALA A 113 6.49 -10.77 2.65
C ALA A 113 5.79 -11.77 1.71
N LEU A 114 6.35 -12.02 0.52
CA LEU A 114 5.84 -13.01 -0.42
C LEU A 114 6.03 -14.43 0.11
N ASP A 115 7.18 -14.74 0.72
CA ASP A 115 7.43 -16.04 1.36
C ASP A 115 6.45 -16.28 2.51
N ALA A 116 6.24 -15.25 3.34
CA ALA A 116 5.30 -15.32 4.46
C ALA A 116 3.86 -15.56 4.01
N ARG A 117 3.46 -14.94 2.88
CA ARG A 117 2.16 -15.19 2.22
C ARG A 117 2.10 -16.59 1.62
N ALA A 118 3.15 -17.03 0.93
CA ALA A 118 3.18 -18.32 0.24
C ALA A 118 3.08 -19.52 1.20
N ALA A 119 3.52 -19.35 2.45
CA ALA A 119 3.35 -20.36 3.49
C ALA A 119 1.87 -20.56 3.92
N LEU A 120 0.99 -19.60 3.63
CA LEU A 120 -0.44 -19.73 3.87
C LEU A 120 -1.11 -20.39 2.65
N THR A 121 -1.84 -21.47 2.90
CA THR A 121 -2.45 -22.28 1.84
C THR A 121 -3.74 -21.69 1.25
N THR A 122 -4.24 -20.59 1.81
CA THR A 122 -5.47 -19.94 1.33
C THR A 122 -5.20 -18.91 0.24
N GLN A 123 -6.15 -18.72 -0.66
CA GLN A 123 -6.09 -17.73 -1.74
C GLN A 123 -6.64 -16.36 -1.29
N ASN A 124 -7.43 -16.30 -0.22
CA ASN A 124 -8.08 -15.06 0.27
C ASN A 124 -7.22 -14.34 1.32
N ILE A 125 -6.00 -13.95 0.93
CA ILE A 125 -5.06 -13.24 1.82
C ILE A 125 -5.00 -11.77 1.44
N THR A 126 -5.35 -10.90 2.38
CA THR A 126 -5.08 -9.46 2.31
C THR A 126 -3.82 -9.16 3.12
N VAL A 127 -2.83 -8.51 2.50
CA VAL A 127 -1.59 -8.15 3.18
C VAL A 127 -1.69 -6.70 3.68
N THR A 128 -1.37 -6.49 4.95
CA THR A 128 -1.36 -5.19 5.63
C THR A 128 -0.06 -5.01 6.39
N THR A 129 0.34 -3.76 6.65
CA THR A 129 1.53 -3.48 7.44
C THR A 129 1.17 -3.28 8.91
N LEU A 130 2.04 -3.75 9.80
CA LEU A 130 1.93 -3.47 11.24
C LEU A 130 2.11 -1.97 11.48
N ASP A 131 1.24 -1.41 12.33
CA ASP A 131 1.36 -0.02 12.78
C ASP A 131 2.27 0.07 14.03
N GLN A 132 2.60 1.29 14.44
CA GLN A 132 3.43 1.50 15.64
C GLN A 132 2.82 0.94 16.93
N ARG A 133 1.49 0.80 17.02
CA ARG A 133 0.84 0.30 18.23
C ARG A 133 1.04 -1.20 18.35
N TRP A 134 0.88 -1.93 17.25
CA TRP A 134 1.17 -3.36 17.18
C TRP A 134 2.65 -3.65 17.37
N MET A 135 3.54 -2.84 16.79
CA MET A 135 4.99 -2.97 17.00
C MET A 135 5.36 -2.86 18.49
N ARG A 136 4.80 -1.89 19.22
CA ARG A 136 5.02 -1.78 20.68
C ARG A 136 4.49 -2.97 21.46
N ALA A 137 3.28 -3.46 21.13
CA ALA A 137 2.69 -4.62 21.81
C ALA A 137 3.52 -5.90 21.59
N LEU A 138 4.09 -6.08 20.40
CA LEU A 138 5.01 -7.16 20.09
C LEU A 138 6.33 -7.04 20.89
N GLU A 139 6.91 -5.85 20.97
CA GLU A 139 8.12 -5.59 21.77
C GLU A 139 7.90 -5.85 23.27
N GLU A 140 6.75 -5.50 23.81
CA GLU A 140 6.40 -5.78 25.21
C GLU A 140 6.18 -7.26 25.50
N THR A 141 5.68 -8.01 24.51
CA THR A 141 5.42 -9.46 24.65
C THR A 141 6.69 -10.30 24.49
N GLU A 142 7.70 -9.80 23.77
CA GLU A 142 9.00 -10.45 23.58
C GLU A 142 9.99 -10.18 24.73
N LYS A 143 9.62 -9.34 25.71
CA LYS A 143 10.47 -8.92 26.84
C LYS A 143 10.21 -9.74 28.10
#